data_AF-A0A177BWQ3-F1
#
_entry.id   AF-A0A177BWQ3-F1
#
_cell.length_a   1.000
_cell.length_b   1.000
_cell.length_c   1.000
_cell.angle_alpha   90.00
_cell.angle_beta   90.00
_cell.angle_gamma   90.00
#
_symmetry.space_group_name_H-M   'P 1'
#
loop_
_entity.id
_entity.type
_entity.pdbx_description
1 polymer ?
#
loop_
_entity_poly.entity_id
_entity_poly.type
_entity_poly.pdbx_seq_one_letter_code
_entity_poly.pdbx_strand_id
1 'polypeptide(L)'
;MQTCPVPDIDRALSPYIATREETLQVRRTLSKYLTASLRPVNSTTQNQHLDHESPHSLGAVGTNPPGLKGARGEYLEAIRSNKSARAKLERLQASLEDLQQRHIVEAPMNDSSQENDMVQGYIALLRQRRRFAEMELVQSSLEKLLNVNPIEGLKDPRDRVKDSLGEQPNLPAERLESLANSETCASSILKLKNEVLEARSSMDRAKAARSEVRSTSRDAPSLAVQVYALSCAREEIQDWIQVELSKMDEESGFVEDASPVKRPVALPHTQDLASSESQIRDCYNRYTASRADAVEGLHSLQQPLATRPENPDGPDHDRNIAIQKASSGHPKLLTASLLPHLSHLARSHTNERLMLLETVYLQNQMSSADETISDSLARLADESHLLPSGSRAIEPWGTVVNELEARNLESTQECLESSRANINNITTIVDLCSLHSKVLDSK
;
A
#
# COMPACT_ATOMS: atom_id res chain seq x y z
N MET A 1 -30.10 1.91 29.41
CA MET A 1 -29.22 2.30 28.28
C MET A 1 -28.17 3.23 28.86
N GLN A 2 -26.91 2.81 28.87
CA GLN A 2 -25.82 3.60 29.44
C GLN A 2 -25.47 4.71 28.45
N THR A 3 -25.62 5.95 28.87
CA THR A 3 -25.23 7.15 28.12
C THR A 3 -23.72 7.18 27.99
N CYS A 4 -23.21 7.27 26.76
CA CYS A 4 -21.79 7.41 26.49
C CYS A 4 -21.23 8.69 27.13
N PRO A 5 -19.99 8.68 27.65
CA PRO A 5 -19.42 9.79 28.41
C PRO A 5 -19.06 11.04 27.59
N VAL A 6 -19.29 11.04 26.26
CA VAL A 6 -19.02 12.18 25.38
C VAL A 6 -20.21 12.42 24.44
N PRO A 7 -20.97 13.52 24.61
CA PRO A 7 -22.21 13.77 23.85
C PRO A 7 -21.97 14.07 22.36
N ASP A 8 -20.78 14.56 21.99
CA ASP A 8 -20.44 14.85 20.59
C ASP A 8 -20.24 13.58 19.77
N ILE A 9 -19.66 12.55 20.38
CA ILE A 9 -19.49 11.23 19.75
C ILE A 9 -20.85 10.54 19.63
N ASP A 10 -21.70 10.64 20.64
CA ASP A 10 -23.07 10.10 20.58
C ASP A 10 -23.90 10.81 19.50
N ARG A 11 -23.75 12.14 19.34
CA ARG A 11 -24.40 12.89 18.26
C ARG A 11 -23.90 12.47 16.87
N ALA A 12 -22.59 12.30 16.70
CA ALA A 12 -21.99 11.86 15.44
C ALA A 12 -22.35 10.40 15.08
N LEU A 13 -22.45 9.53 16.08
CA LEU A 13 -22.77 8.11 15.90
C LEU A 13 -24.26 7.81 15.96
N SER A 14 -25.10 8.72 16.45
CA SER A 14 -26.57 8.57 16.51
C SER A 14 -27.23 8.16 15.18
N PRO A 15 -26.83 8.65 13.98
CA PRO A 15 -27.38 8.14 12.72
C PRO A 15 -26.89 6.73 12.33
N TYR A 16 -25.85 6.22 12.98
CA TYR A 16 -25.26 4.90 12.73
C TYR A 16 -25.62 3.86 13.79
N ILE A 17 -26.04 4.29 14.98
CA ILE A 17 -26.49 3.43 16.08
C ILE A 17 -28.01 3.19 15.93
N ALA A 18 -28.38 2.05 15.36
CA ALA A 18 -29.77 1.67 15.21
C ALA A 18 -30.31 1.02 16.48
N THR A 19 -31.56 1.32 16.83
CA THR A 19 -32.25 0.67 17.95
C THR A 19 -32.55 -0.81 17.65
N ARG A 20 -32.76 -1.62 18.69
CA ARG A 20 -33.07 -3.05 18.52
C ARG A 20 -34.35 -3.27 17.67
N GLU A 21 -35.30 -2.36 17.75
CA GLU A 21 -36.54 -2.44 16.97
C GLU A 21 -36.31 -2.10 15.51
N GLU A 22 -35.54 -1.05 15.23
CA GLU A 22 -35.14 -0.68 13.86
C GLU A 22 -34.30 -1.77 13.20
N THR A 23 -33.36 -2.37 13.92
CA THR A 23 -32.54 -3.47 13.38
C THR A 23 -33.40 -4.70 13.05
N LEU A 24 -34.40 -5.04 13.87
CA LEU A 24 -35.36 -6.09 13.57
C LEU A 24 -36.26 -5.74 12.38
N GLN A 25 -36.68 -4.47 12.26
CA GLN A 25 -37.46 -3.98 11.14
C GLN A 25 -36.65 -4.04 9.83
N VAL A 26 -35.40 -3.58 9.85
CA VAL A 26 -34.45 -3.66 8.71
C VAL A 26 -34.20 -5.12 8.34
N ARG A 27 -33.99 -6.01 9.32
CA ARG A 27 -33.82 -7.44 9.03
C ARG A 27 -35.07 -8.02 8.36
N ARG A 28 -36.27 -7.68 8.85
CA ARG A 28 -37.53 -8.13 8.23
C ARG A 28 -37.73 -7.57 6.82
N THR A 29 -37.40 -6.30 6.58
CA THR A 29 -37.54 -5.70 5.24
C THR A 29 -36.51 -6.28 4.28
N LEU A 30 -35.26 -6.47 4.70
CA LEU A 30 -34.24 -7.14 3.89
C LEU A 30 -34.60 -8.60 3.61
N SER A 31 -35.07 -9.35 4.60
CA SER A 31 -35.55 -10.72 4.38
C SER A 31 -36.73 -10.76 3.41
N LYS A 32 -37.67 -9.80 3.48
CA LYS A 32 -38.76 -9.67 2.50
C LYS A 32 -38.27 -9.30 1.11
N TYR A 33 -37.30 -8.40 1.00
CA TYR A 33 -36.73 -7.98 -0.27
C TYR A 33 -35.95 -9.12 -0.92
N LEU A 34 -35.10 -9.80 -0.17
CA LEU A 34 -34.36 -10.98 -0.64
C LEU A 34 -35.33 -12.10 -1.01
N THR A 35 -36.31 -12.44 -0.17
CA THR A 35 -37.30 -13.47 -0.54
C THR A 35 -38.15 -13.08 -1.75
N ALA A 36 -38.37 -11.78 -2.00
CA ALA A 36 -39.02 -11.29 -3.21
C ALA A 36 -38.10 -11.33 -4.45
N SER A 37 -36.80 -11.04 -4.33
CA SER A 37 -35.84 -11.13 -5.44
C SER A 37 -35.45 -12.58 -5.77
N LEU A 38 -35.51 -13.48 -4.79
CA LEU A 38 -35.28 -14.91 -4.98
C LEU A 38 -36.48 -15.62 -5.62
N ARG A 39 -37.67 -15.01 -5.63
CA ARG A 39 -38.90 -15.57 -6.23
C ARG A 39 -39.01 -15.09 -7.68
N PRO A 40 -38.77 -15.94 -8.70
CA PRO A 40 -38.83 -15.52 -10.09
C PRO A 40 -40.28 -15.19 -10.47
N VAL A 41 -40.54 -13.92 -10.78
CA VAL A 41 -41.86 -13.47 -11.27
C VAL A 41 -41.85 -13.34 -12.80
N ASN A 42 -40.68 -13.12 -13.42
CA ASN A 42 -40.53 -12.99 -14.87
C ASN A 42 -39.27 -13.70 -15.41
N SER A 43 -39.27 -14.09 -16.69
CA SER A 43 -38.14 -14.77 -17.35
C SER A 43 -36.84 -13.94 -17.38
N THR A 44 -36.93 -12.61 -17.25
CA THR A 44 -35.79 -11.69 -17.11
C THR A 44 -35.21 -11.64 -15.68
N THR A 45 -35.91 -12.16 -14.68
CA THR A 45 -35.48 -12.18 -13.26
C THR A 45 -34.93 -13.54 -12.82
N GLN A 46 -34.92 -14.54 -13.71
CA GLN A 46 -34.52 -15.92 -13.40
C GLN A 46 -33.04 -16.03 -12.97
N ASN A 47 -32.18 -15.10 -13.40
CA ASN A 47 -30.75 -15.11 -13.14
C ASN A 47 -30.29 -14.12 -12.05
N GLN A 48 -31.22 -13.47 -11.32
CA GLN A 48 -30.85 -12.51 -10.25
C GLN A 48 -30.01 -13.13 -9.12
N HIS A 49 -30.11 -14.44 -8.92
CA HIS A 49 -29.25 -15.19 -7.99
C HIS A 49 -27.77 -15.13 -8.37
N LEU A 50 -27.44 -15.04 -9.66
CA LEU A 50 -26.08 -14.98 -10.19
C LEU A 50 -25.49 -13.55 -10.18
N ASP A 51 -26.36 -12.53 -10.25
CA ASP A 51 -25.96 -11.11 -10.12
C ASP A 51 -25.50 -10.76 -8.69
N HIS A 52 -25.82 -11.59 -7.70
CA HIS A 52 -25.38 -11.42 -6.31
C HIS A 52 -23.96 -11.96 -6.05
N GLU A 53 -23.50 -12.95 -6.83
CA GLU A 53 -22.13 -13.47 -6.78
C GLU A 53 -21.17 -12.63 -7.64
N SER A 54 -21.71 -11.89 -8.62
CA SER A 54 -20.92 -11.01 -9.49
C SER A 54 -21.64 -9.65 -9.74
N PRO A 55 -21.24 -8.55 -9.06
CA PRO A 55 -21.95 -7.27 -9.10
C PRO A 55 -21.68 -6.45 -10.39
N HIS A 56 -21.50 -7.13 -11.52
CA HIS A 56 -21.22 -6.50 -12.81
C HIS A 56 -22.49 -6.11 -13.58
N SER A 57 -23.64 -6.73 -13.26
CA SER A 57 -24.90 -6.54 -13.98
C SER A 57 -26.04 -6.15 -13.01
N LEU A 58 -25.98 -4.92 -12.50
CA LEU A 58 -26.99 -4.36 -11.58
C LEU A 58 -28.22 -3.80 -12.33
N GLY A 59 -28.74 -4.55 -13.30
CA GLY A 59 -29.98 -4.22 -14.02
C GLY A 59 -31.22 -4.17 -13.11
N ALA A 60 -31.13 -4.73 -11.91
CA ALA A 60 -32.22 -4.78 -10.92
C ALA A 60 -32.30 -3.54 -9.98
N VAL A 61 -31.50 -2.50 -10.18
CA VAL A 61 -31.36 -1.34 -9.24
C VAL A 61 -32.37 -0.21 -9.50
N GLY A 62 -33.39 -0.42 -10.33
CA GLY A 62 -34.43 0.58 -10.58
C GLY A 62 -35.34 0.87 -9.38
N THR A 63 -35.46 -0.07 -8.43
CA THR A 63 -36.36 0.09 -7.27
C THR A 63 -35.56 0.33 -6.00
N ASN A 64 -35.68 1.53 -5.41
CA ASN A 64 -35.19 1.80 -4.07
C ASN A 64 -35.82 0.78 -3.10
N PRO A 65 -35.03 0.04 -2.30
CA PRO A 65 -35.60 -0.86 -1.31
C PRO A 65 -36.46 -0.04 -0.34
N PRO A 66 -37.69 -0.48 -0.02
CA PRO A 66 -38.58 0.27 0.85
C PRO A 66 -37.96 0.39 2.25
N GLY A 67 -37.66 1.63 2.66
CA GLY A 67 -37.13 1.95 4.00
C GLY A 67 -35.75 2.61 4.04
N LEU A 68 -35.04 2.73 2.92
CA LEU A 68 -33.80 3.53 2.87
C LEU A 68 -34.15 5.02 2.75
N LYS A 69 -34.03 5.76 3.85
CA LYS A 69 -34.16 7.23 3.90
C LYS A 69 -32.89 7.84 4.51
N GLY A 70 -32.61 9.10 4.19
CA GLY A 70 -31.44 9.85 4.70
C GLY A 70 -30.13 9.50 3.98
N ALA A 71 -29.00 9.60 4.69
CA ALA A 71 -27.64 9.50 4.15
C ALA A 71 -27.36 8.23 3.32
N ARG A 72 -28.01 7.11 3.64
CA ARG A 72 -27.88 5.86 2.86
C ARG A 72 -28.55 5.94 1.49
N GLY A 73 -29.64 6.70 1.37
CA GLY A 73 -30.29 6.98 0.09
C GLY A 73 -29.42 7.87 -0.79
N GLU A 74 -28.86 8.93 -0.21
CA GLU A 74 -27.91 9.84 -0.86
C GLU A 74 -26.67 9.09 -1.36
N TYR A 75 -26.14 8.15 -0.55
CA TYR A 75 -25.02 7.30 -0.96
C TYR A 75 -25.37 6.40 -2.16
N LEU A 76 -26.55 5.78 -2.18
CA LEU A 76 -27.00 4.98 -3.31
C LEU A 76 -27.20 5.83 -4.57
N GLU A 77 -27.70 7.05 -4.42
CA GLU A 77 -27.81 8.01 -5.51
C GLU A 77 -26.43 8.43 -6.03
N ALA A 78 -25.46 8.68 -5.14
CA ALA A 78 -24.08 8.97 -5.50
C ALA A 78 -23.40 7.80 -6.24
N ILE A 79 -23.67 6.55 -5.84
CA ILE A 79 -23.17 5.38 -6.58
C ILE A 79 -23.78 5.33 -7.98
N ARG A 80 -25.08 5.57 -8.11
CA ARG A 80 -25.76 5.58 -9.41
C ARG A 80 -25.23 6.68 -10.32
N SER A 81 -25.04 7.89 -9.78
CA SER A 81 -24.49 9.00 -10.54
C SER A 81 -23.04 8.72 -10.98
N ASN A 82 -22.20 8.15 -10.09
CA ASN A 82 -20.84 7.73 -10.43
C ASN A 82 -20.82 6.67 -11.54
N LYS A 83 -21.64 5.63 -11.45
CA LYS A 83 -21.75 4.62 -12.52
C LYS A 83 -22.20 5.24 -13.84
N SER A 84 -23.18 6.15 -13.80
CA SER A 84 -23.63 6.88 -15.01
C SER A 84 -22.52 7.74 -15.61
N ALA A 85 -21.68 8.34 -14.77
CA ALA A 85 -20.53 9.14 -15.20
C ALA A 85 -19.43 8.27 -15.81
N ARG A 86 -19.12 7.10 -15.21
CA ARG A 86 -18.19 6.12 -15.77
C ARG A 86 -18.64 5.60 -17.13
N ALA A 87 -19.92 5.23 -17.26
CA ALA A 87 -20.46 4.78 -18.54
C ALA A 87 -20.43 5.90 -19.61
N LYS A 88 -20.56 7.18 -19.22
CA LYS A 88 -20.35 8.31 -20.14
C LYS A 88 -18.88 8.47 -20.52
N LEU A 89 -17.97 8.32 -19.57
CA LEU A 89 -16.52 8.37 -19.79
C LEU A 89 -16.09 7.27 -20.76
N GLU A 90 -16.50 6.03 -20.53
CA GLU A 90 -16.21 4.88 -21.41
C GLU A 90 -16.74 5.12 -22.83
N ARG A 91 -17.96 5.67 -22.98
CA ARG A 91 -18.48 6.07 -24.31
C ARG A 91 -17.64 7.16 -24.97
N LEU A 92 -17.19 8.16 -24.21
CA LEU A 92 -16.34 9.22 -24.74
C LEU A 92 -14.96 8.68 -25.14
N GLN A 93 -14.37 7.79 -24.35
CA GLN A 93 -13.13 7.09 -24.68
C GLN A 93 -13.28 6.29 -25.97
N ALA A 94 -14.31 5.46 -26.08
CA ALA A 94 -14.59 4.71 -27.31
C ALA A 94 -14.78 5.63 -28.52
N SER A 95 -15.45 6.78 -28.34
CA SER A 95 -15.59 7.77 -29.43
C SER A 95 -14.28 8.46 -29.80
N LEU A 96 -13.38 8.69 -28.84
CA LEU A 96 -12.06 9.25 -29.11
C LEU A 96 -11.17 8.24 -29.82
N GLU A 97 -11.21 6.98 -29.41
CA GLU A 97 -10.49 5.89 -30.08
C GLU A 97 -10.97 5.74 -31.53
N ASP A 98 -12.29 5.75 -31.78
CA ASP A 98 -12.86 5.72 -33.13
C ASP A 98 -12.43 6.94 -33.96
N LEU A 99 -12.42 8.15 -33.38
CA LEU A 99 -11.91 9.34 -34.08
C LEU A 99 -10.40 9.27 -34.38
N GLN A 100 -9.59 8.76 -33.45
CA GLN A 100 -8.16 8.55 -33.68
C GLN A 100 -7.94 7.53 -34.79
N GLN A 101 -8.70 6.44 -34.81
CA GLN A 101 -8.58 5.40 -35.82
C GLN A 101 -9.02 5.91 -37.21
N ARG A 102 -10.09 6.71 -37.30
CA ARG A 102 -10.49 7.38 -38.55
C ARG A 102 -9.45 8.37 -39.05
N HIS A 103 -8.83 9.15 -38.15
CA HIS A 103 -7.80 10.12 -38.53
C HIS A 103 -6.53 9.46 -39.07
N ILE A 104 -6.16 8.27 -38.56
CA ILE A 104 -5.02 7.48 -39.07
C ILE A 104 -5.31 6.89 -40.46
N VAL A 105 -6.57 6.55 -40.76
CA VAL A 105 -6.96 5.93 -42.03
C VAL A 105 -7.20 6.95 -43.16
N GLU A 106 -7.64 8.17 -42.82
CA GLU A 106 -8.03 9.19 -43.81
C GLU A 106 -6.99 10.29 -44.07
N ALA A 107 -5.83 10.32 -43.41
CA ALA A 107 -4.85 11.39 -43.61
C ALA A 107 -4.18 11.34 -45.01
N PRO A 108 -4.46 12.29 -45.93
CA PRO A 108 -3.67 12.42 -47.15
C PRO A 108 -2.30 12.99 -46.80
N MET A 109 -1.25 12.33 -47.29
CA MET A 109 0.17 12.57 -47.00
C MET A 109 0.77 13.94 -47.40
N ASN A 110 0.00 14.96 -47.76
CA ASN A 110 0.56 16.21 -48.30
C ASN A 110 -0.08 17.44 -47.62
N ASP A 111 0.77 18.33 -47.05
CA ASP A 111 0.52 19.61 -46.34
C ASP A 111 0.62 19.62 -44.79
N SER A 112 1.12 18.55 -44.18
CA SER A 112 1.17 18.38 -42.72
C SER A 112 2.11 19.32 -41.95
N SER A 113 3.02 20.08 -42.57
CA SER A 113 3.96 20.93 -41.83
C SER A 113 3.34 22.23 -41.30
N GLN A 114 2.52 22.93 -42.10
CA GLN A 114 1.86 24.17 -41.66
C GLN A 114 0.64 23.93 -40.76
N GLU A 115 -0.12 22.86 -41.01
CA GLU A 115 -1.24 22.50 -40.14
C GLU A 115 -0.77 21.99 -38.78
N ASN A 116 0.34 21.24 -38.72
CA ASN A 116 0.92 20.83 -37.44
C ASN A 116 1.41 22.02 -36.62
N ASP A 117 1.99 23.07 -37.23
CA ASP A 117 2.40 24.26 -36.49
C ASP A 117 1.21 25.04 -35.89
N MET A 118 0.11 25.15 -36.64
CA MET A 118 -1.13 25.78 -36.13
C MET A 118 -1.79 24.93 -35.04
N VAL A 119 -1.83 23.60 -35.20
CA VAL A 119 -2.36 22.66 -34.20
C VAL A 119 -1.48 22.66 -32.95
N GLN A 120 -0.15 22.67 -33.09
CA GLN A 120 0.79 22.79 -31.97
C GLN A 120 0.64 24.12 -31.24
N GLY A 121 0.46 25.23 -31.97
CA GLY A 121 0.16 26.55 -31.39
C GLY A 121 -1.17 26.54 -30.61
N TYR A 122 -2.20 25.90 -31.15
CA TYR A 122 -3.49 25.76 -30.48
C TYR A 122 -3.40 24.86 -29.23
N ILE A 123 -2.65 23.75 -29.29
CA ILE A 123 -2.39 22.87 -28.13
C ILE A 123 -1.62 23.63 -27.05
N ALA A 124 -0.61 24.42 -27.43
CA ALA A 124 0.13 25.25 -26.50
C ALA A 124 -0.80 26.27 -25.79
N LEU A 125 -1.71 26.89 -26.54
CA LEU A 125 -2.72 27.81 -26.00
C LEU A 125 -3.69 27.09 -25.05
N LEU A 126 -4.16 25.89 -25.38
CA LEU A 126 -4.99 25.08 -24.50
C LEU A 126 -4.27 24.69 -23.21
N ARG A 127 -2.99 24.30 -23.30
CA ARG A 127 -2.15 24.01 -22.12
C ARG A 127 -1.97 25.24 -21.25
N GLN A 128 -1.76 26.42 -21.85
CA GLN A 128 -1.69 27.68 -21.13
C GLN A 128 -3.01 28.03 -20.44
N ARG A 129 -4.16 27.87 -21.11
CA ARG A 129 -5.49 28.07 -20.50
C ARG A 129 -5.76 27.13 -19.35
N ARG A 130 -5.35 25.86 -19.46
CA ARG A 130 -5.46 24.89 -18.37
C ARG A 130 -4.60 25.29 -17.17
N ARG A 131 -3.34 25.65 -17.39
CA ARG A 131 -2.45 26.17 -16.32
C ARG A 131 -3.04 27.42 -15.66
N PHE A 132 -3.63 28.31 -16.45
CA PHE A 132 -4.30 29.50 -15.91
C PHE A 132 -5.50 29.14 -15.03
N ALA A 133 -6.37 28.22 -15.47
CA ALA A 133 -7.50 27.76 -14.68
C ALA A 133 -7.06 27.03 -13.39
N GLU A 134 -5.97 26.26 -13.45
CA GLU A 134 -5.35 25.64 -12.26
C GLU A 134 -4.84 26.71 -11.28
N MET A 135 -4.17 27.75 -11.78
CA MET A 135 -3.72 28.88 -10.97
C MET A 135 -4.88 29.68 -10.37
N GLU A 136 -5.96 29.90 -11.13
CA GLU A 136 -7.18 30.57 -10.65
C GLU A 136 -7.86 29.75 -9.54
N LEU A 137 -7.84 28.41 -9.67
CA LEU A 137 -8.33 27.52 -8.61
C LEU A 137 -7.46 27.62 -7.35
N VAL A 138 -6.13 27.62 -7.49
CA VAL A 138 -5.21 27.81 -6.35
C VAL A 138 -5.44 29.18 -5.72
N GLN A 139 -5.52 30.25 -6.52
CA GLN A 139 -5.78 31.59 -6.03
C GLN A 139 -7.13 31.68 -5.31
N SER A 140 -8.21 31.16 -5.89
CA SER A 140 -9.52 31.15 -5.24
C SER A 140 -9.53 30.30 -3.97
N SER A 141 -8.72 29.24 -3.89
CA SER A 141 -8.56 28.44 -2.67
C SER A 141 -7.77 29.18 -1.60
N LEU A 142 -6.71 29.92 -1.98
CA LEU A 142 -5.95 30.76 -1.08
C LEU A 142 -6.77 31.95 -0.58
N GLU A 143 -7.55 32.58 -1.46
CA GLU A 143 -8.51 33.62 -1.09
C GLU A 143 -9.58 33.07 -0.15
N LYS A 144 -10.09 31.85 -0.38
CA LYS A 144 -10.97 31.18 0.59
C LYS A 144 -10.28 30.92 1.92
N LEU A 145 -9.01 30.50 1.93
CA LEU A 145 -8.25 30.28 3.17
C LEU A 145 -7.91 31.59 3.90
N LEU A 146 -7.67 32.68 3.17
CA LEU A 146 -7.47 34.03 3.72
C LEU A 146 -8.77 34.64 4.24
N ASN A 147 -9.88 34.42 3.54
CA ASN A 147 -11.22 34.89 3.90
C ASN A 147 -11.89 34.03 4.98
N VAL A 148 -11.43 32.79 5.18
CA VAL A 148 -11.60 32.05 6.44
C VAL A 148 -10.67 32.72 7.46
N ASN A 149 -11.15 33.84 7.97
CA ASN A 149 -10.51 34.72 8.94
C ASN A 149 -9.50 34.04 9.89
N PRO A 150 -8.30 34.60 10.09
CA PRO A 150 -7.50 34.38 11.30
C PRO A 150 -8.10 35.19 12.47
N ILE A 151 -9.33 34.86 12.89
CA ILE A 151 -9.95 35.47 14.08
C ILE A 151 -10.77 34.41 14.84
N GLU A 152 -10.07 33.47 15.44
CA GLU A 152 -10.14 33.37 16.90
C GLU A 152 -8.74 33.74 17.37
N GLY A 153 -8.53 35.04 17.59
CA GLY A 153 -7.21 35.58 17.92
C GLY A 153 -6.60 34.81 19.06
N LEU A 154 -5.42 34.23 18.81
CA LEU A 154 -4.42 33.79 19.79
C LEU A 154 -4.98 33.48 21.19
N LYS A 155 -6.03 32.65 21.30
CA LYS A 155 -6.49 32.20 22.61
C LYS A 155 -5.39 31.28 23.11
N ASP A 156 -4.75 31.68 24.21
CA ASP A 156 -3.77 30.84 24.91
C ASP A 156 -4.38 29.44 25.00
N PRO A 157 -3.67 28.34 24.66
CA PRO A 157 -4.27 27.00 24.65
C PRO A 157 -4.97 26.65 25.98
N ARG A 158 -4.59 27.31 27.08
CA ARG A 158 -5.27 27.26 28.38
C ARG A 158 -6.71 27.77 28.35
N ASP A 159 -7.01 28.83 27.61
CA ASP A 159 -8.36 29.39 27.52
C ASP A 159 -9.27 28.51 26.65
N ARG A 160 -8.73 27.87 25.61
CA ARG A 160 -9.46 26.84 24.85
C ARG A 160 -9.75 25.58 25.68
N VAL A 161 -8.81 25.17 26.53
CA VAL A 161 -8.99 24.07 27.47
C VAL A 161 -10.02 24.43 28.55
N LYS A 162 -10.01 25.66 29.08
CA LYS A 162 -11.03 26.15 30.03
C LYS A 162 -12.43 26.25 29.41
N ASP A 163 -12.53 26.75 28.18
CA ASP A 163 -13.80 26.88 27.46
C ASP A 163 -14.42 25.50 27.12
N SER A 164 -13.58 24.48 26.89
CA SER A 164 -14.04 23.13 26.50
C SER A 164 -14.23 22.16 27.67
N LEU A 165 -13.44 22.28 28.74
CA LEU A 165 -13.43 21.33 29.86
C LEU A 165 -13.94 21.93 31.18
N GLY A 166 -14.23 23.24 31.21
CA GLY A 166 -14.59 23.97 32.43
C GLY A 166 -13.40 24.21 33.36
N GLU A 167 -13.60 24.99 34.42
CA GLU A 167 -12.57 25.18 35.45
C GLU A 167 -12.32 23.86 36.19
N GLN A 168 -11.07 23.38 36.10
CA GLN A 168 -10.64 22.16 36.74
C GLN A 168 -10.76 22.32 38.28
N PRO A 169 -11.41 21.39 39.00
CA PRO A 169 -11.53 21.50 40.45
C PRO A 169 -10.14 21.48 41.08
N ASN A 170 -9.89 22.42 42.00
CA ASN A 170 -8.63 22.50 42.72
C ASN A 170 -8.32 21.16 43.39
N LEU A 171 -7.17 20.57 43.03
CA LEU A 171 -6.70 19.33 43.62
C LEU A 171 -6.54 19.53 45.14
N PRO A 172 -6.92 18.55 45.98
CA PRO A 172 -6.71 18.63 47.43
C PRO A 172 -5.22 18.84 47.72
N ALA A 173 -4.90 19.89 48.49
CA ALA A 173 -3.53 20.29 48.83
C ALA A 173 -2.68 19.13 49.39
N GLU A 174 -3.33 18.16 50.04
CA GLU A 174 -2.75 16.95 50.62
C GLU A 174 -2.05 16.04 49.58
N ARG A 175 -2.52 16.02 48.32
CA ARG A 175 -1.86 15.26 47.22
C ARG A 175 -0.62 15.95 46.68
N LEU A 176 -0.56 17.28 46.70
CA LEU A 176 0.62 18.04 46.25
C LEU A 176 1.76 17.92 47.25
N GLU A 177 1.46 17.88 48.55
CA GLU A 177 2.45 17.63 49.60
C GLU A 177 3.03 16.21 49.49
N SER A 178 2.21 15.21 49.15
CA SER A 178 2.69 13.83 48.94
C SER A 178 3.64 13.67 47.73
N LEU A 179 3.51 14.51 46.70
CA LEU A 179 4.42 14.55 45.55
C LEU A 179 5.67 15.39 45.81
N ALA A 180 5.56 16.46 46.60
CA ALA A 180 6.67 17.32 46.99
C ALA A 180 7.67 16.63 47.95
N ASN A 181 7.19 15.67 48.75
CA ASN A 181 8.00 14.95 49.74
C ASN A 181 8.81 13.78 49.17
N SER A 182 8.71 13.50 47.87
CA SER A 182 9.60 12.54 47.22
C SER A 182 10.93 13.23 46.89
N GLU A 183 12.04 12.85 47.51
CA GLU A 183 13.38 13.43 47.24
C GLU A 183 13.78 13.36 45.75
N THR A 184 13.20 12.42 45.01
CA THR A 184 13.31 12.33 43.54
C THR A 184 12.63 13.48 42.78
N CYS A 185 11.63 14.13 43.37
CA CYS A 185 10.96 15.31 42.82
C CYS A 185 11.84 16.56 42.92
N ALA A 186 12.57 16.76 44.02
CA ALA A 186 13.46 17.90 44.15
C ALA A 186 14.61 17.86 43.12
N SER A 187 15.20 16.69 42.89
CA SER A 187 16.26 16.52 41.88
C SER A 187 15.73 16.62 40.44
N SER A 188 14.54 16.10 40.14
CA SER A 188 13.91 16.26 38.82
C SER A 188 13.47 17.70 38.56
N ILE A 189 12.99 18.42 39.59
CA ILE A 189 12.70 19.86 39.51
C ILE A 189 13.98 20.66 39.26
N LEU A 190 15.10 20.32 39.89
CA LEU A 190 16.38 20.99 39.63
C LEU A 190 16.88 20.73 38.21
N LYS A 191 16.78 19.48 37.71
CA LYS A 191 17.08 19.16 36.31
C LYS A 191 16.19 19.93 35.34
N LEU A 192 14.88 19.97 35.60
CA LEU A 192 13.94 20.74 34.78
C LEU A 192 14.25 22.24 34.81
N LYS A 193 14.57 22.79 35.99
CA LYS A 193 14.98 24.19 36.10
C LYS A 193 16.27 24.47 35.32
N ASN A 194 17.24 23.58 35.37
CA ASN A 194 18.46 23.71 34.58
C ASN A 194 18.16 23.67 33.08
N GLU A 195 17.38 22.67 32.63
CA GLU A 195 16.97 22.53 31.23
C GLU A 195 16.18 23.75 30.73
N VAL A 196 15.28 24.28 31.56
CA VAL A 196 14.51 25.50 31.24
C VAL A 196 15.40 26.72 31.15
N LEU A 197 16.42 26.85 32.01
CA LEU A 197 17.40 27.93 31.93
C LEU A 197 18.30 27.79 30.70
N GLU A 198 18.74 26.57 30.37
CA GLU A 198 19.53 26.28 29.17
C GLU A 198 18.72 26.58 27.91
N ALA A 199 17.48 26.09 27.82
CA ALA A 199 16.55 26.36 26.73
C ALA A 199 16.26 27.86 26.58
N ARG A 200 16.07 28.57 27.70
CA ARG A 200 15.90 30.03 27.69
C ARG A 200 17.15 30.75 27.19
N SER A 201 18.33 30.34 27.65
CA SER A 201 19.61 30.90 27.19
C SER A 201 19.85 30.65 25.70
N SER A 202 19.43 29.49 25.19
CA SER A 202 19.48 29.10 23.79
C SER A 202 18.54 29.96 22.95
N MET A 203 17.30 30.12 23.41
CA MET A 203 16.31 30.99 22.76
C MET A 203 16.77 32.45 22.72
N ASP A 204 17.33 32.96 23.82
CA ASP A 204 17.81 34.34 23.90
C ASP A 204 19.02 34.56 22.99
N ARG A 205 19.94 33.59 22.88
CA ARG A 205 21.03 33.59 21.88
C ARG A 205 20.50 33.58 20.45
N ALA A 206 19.52 32.74 20.15
CA ALA A 206 18.90 32.69 18.81
C ALA A 206 18.16 33.99 18.46
N LYS A 207 17.49 34.62 19.43
CA LYS A 207 16.84 35.92 19.27
C LYS A 207 17.86 37.04 19.04
N ALA A 208 18.97 37.05 19.77
CA ALA A 208 20.05 38.00 19.58
C ALA A 208 20.65 37.88 18.17
N ALA A 209 21.00 36.66 17.73
CA ALA A 209 21.51 36.40 16.38
C ALA A 209 20.52 36.84 15.28
N ARG A 210 19.22 36.58 15.45
CA ARG A 210 18.17 37.05 14.52
C ARG A 210 18.08 38.58 14.48
N SER A 211 18.23 39.25 15.62
CA SER A 211 18.19 40.72 15.67
C SER A 211 19.42 41.36 15.03
N GLU A 212 20.59 40.75 15.19
CA GLU A 212 21.83 41.18 14.53
C GLU A 212 21.72 41.04 13.01
N VAL A 213 21.26 39.88 12.50
CA VAL A 213 21.03 39.65 11.07
C VAL A 213 19.98 40.60 10.48
N ARG A 214 18.95 40.96 11.27
CA ARG A 214 17.94 41.93 10.84
C ARG A 214 18.47 43.37 10.81
N SER A 215 19.48 43.68 11.63
CA SER A 215 20.14 44.99 11.63
C SER A 215 21.18 45.14 10.51
N THR A 216 21.77 44.03 10.04
CA THR A 216 22.79 44.02 8.96
C THR A 216 22.20 43.83 7.55
N SER A 217 20.97 43.34 7.41
CA SER A 217 20.37 42.96 6.10
C SER A 217 19.62 44.09 5.35
N ARG A 218 20.05 45.35 5.48
CA ARG A 218 19.46 46.46 4.69
C ARG A 218 19.88 46.46 3.21
N ASP A 219 20.92 45.72 2.86
CA ASP A 219 21.38 45.52 1.48
C ASP A 219 21.06 44.11 0.99
N ALA A 220 20.63 44.00 -0.28
CA ALA A 220 20.31 42.71 -0.89
C ALA A 220 21.56 41.80 -0.90
N PRO A 221 21.50 40.60 -0.30
CA PRO A 221 22.66 39.73 -0.19
C PRO A 221 23.09 39.26 -1.58
N SER A 222 24.40 39.32 -1.85
CA SER A 222 24.97 38.85 -3.12
C SER A 222 24.67 37.35 -3.31
N LEU A 223 24.55 36.91 -4.57
CA LEU A 223 24.21 35.52 -4.91
C LEU A 223 25.16 34.50 -4.25
N ALA A 224 26.45 34.84 -4.13
CA ALA A 224 27.45 34.00 -3.47
C ALA A 224 27.16 33.80 -1.97
N VAL A 225 26.69 34.84 -1.28
CA VAL A 225 26.30 34.77 0.14
C VAL A 225 25.02 33.96 0.30
N GLN A 226 24.07 34.05 -0.64
CA GLN A 226 22.85 33.23 -0.62
C GLN A 226 23.15 31.75 -0.84
N VAL A 227 24.03 31.42 -1.79
CA VAL A 227 24.45 30.04 -2.04
C VAL A 227 25.19 29.47 -0.84
N TYR A 228 26.06 30.26 -0.21
CA TYR A 228 26.76 29.85 1.01
C TYR A 228 25.81 29.67 2.21
N ALA A 229 24.84 30.57 2.39
CA ALA A 229 23.82 30.41 3.43
C ALA A 229 22.95 29.16 3.20
N LEU A 230 22.60 28.85 1.94
CA LEU A 230 21.86 27.64 1.59
C LEU A 230 22.69 26.37 1.80
N SER A 231 24.00 26.40 1.52
CA SER A 231 24.88 25.26 1.83
C SER A 231 24.99 25.03 3.33
N CYS A 232 25.13 26.10 4.13
CA CYS A 232 25.14 25.99 5.58
C CYS A 232 23.80 25.49 6.14
N ALA A 233 22.67 25.97 5.62
CA ALA A 233 21.35 25.46 6.02
C ALA A 233 21.18 23.98 5.65
N ARG A 234 21.70 23.55 4.51
CA ARG A 234 21.72 22.13 4.11
C ARG A 234 22.56 21.29 5.06
N GLU A 235 23.76 21.75 5.42
CA GLU A 235 24.64 21.08 6.37
C GLU A 235 23.98 20.97 7.76
N GLU A 236 23.35 22.04 8.25
CA GLU A 236 22.63 22.03 9.52
C GLU A 236 21.43 21.07 9.53
N ILE A 237 20.67 21.00 8.43
CA ILE A 237 19.58 20.02 8.27
C ILE A 237 20.13 18.59 8.23
N GLN A 238 21.25 18.38 7.54
CA GLN A 238 21.91 17.08 7.48
C GLN A 238 22.38 16.64 8.88
N ASP A 239 23.02 17.53 9.63
CA ASP A 239 23.45 17.27 11.00
C ASP A 239 22.26 17.01 11.91
N TRP A 240 21.18 17.80 11.79
CA TRP A 240 19.96 17.59 12.56
C TRP A 240 19.33 16.22 12.26
N ILE A 241 19.23 15.84 10.97
CA ILE A 241 18.73 14.52 10.57
C ILE A 241 19.65 13.42 11.11
N GLN A 242 20.97 13.59 11.03
CA GLN A 242 21.91 12.60 11.52
C GLN A 242 21.81 12.41 13.03
N VAL A 243 21.66 13.50 13.79
CA VAL A 243 21.45 13.49 15.24
C VAL A 243 20.10 12.86 15.59
N GLU A 244 19.05 13.13 14.81
CA GLU A 244 17.73 12.54 15.04
C GLU A 244 17.70 11.05 14.70
N LEU A 245 18.35 10.65 13.60
CA LEU A 245 18.54 9.24 13.24
C LEU A 245 19.38 8.49 14.28
N SER A 246 20.41 9.12 14.86
CA SER A 246 21.19 8.48 15.93
C SER A 246 20.38 8.27 17.21
N LYS A 247 19.46 9.19 17.54
CA LYS A 247 18.54 8.99 18.68
C LYS A 247 17.53 7.89 18.40
N MET A 248 17.05 7.76 17.17
CA MET A 248 16.12 6.69 16.78
C MET A 248 16.75 5.29 16.85
N ASP A 249 18.05 5.16 16.56
CA ASP A 249 18.78 3.89 16.70
C ASP A 249 18.90 3.50 18.19
N GLU A 250 19.18 4.46 19.08
CA GLU A 250 19.27 4.24 20.53
C GLU A 250 17.91 3.95 21.20
N GLU A 251 16.80 4.55 20.72
CA GLU A 251 15.45 4.32 21.25
C GLU A 251 14.83 2.99 20.76
N SER A 252 15.49 2.31 19.79
CA SER A 252 15.14 0.97 19.31
C SER A 252 15.75 -0.17 20.14
N GLY A 253 16.43 0.13 21.26
CA GLY A 253 17.12 -0.83 22.14
C GLY A 253 16.23 -1.76 22.99
N PHE A 254 14.96 -1.98 22.63
CA PHE A 254 14.10 -2.92 23.36
C PHE A 254 13.06 -3.64 22.48
N VAL A 255 13.49 -4.25 21.38
CA VAL A 255 12.80 -5.41 20.79
C VAL A 255 13.84 -6.44 20.38
N GLU A 256 14.44 -7.07 21.38
CA GLU A 256 15.17 -8.32 21.21
C GLU A 256 14.13 -9.46 21.14
N ASP A 257 13.53 -9.67 19.97
CA ASP A 257 12.86 -10.94 19.67
C ASP A 257 12.83 -11.27 18.16
N ALA A 258 13.55 -12.35 17.83
CA ALA A 258 13.44 -13.23 16.67
C ALA A 258 13.28 -12.62 15.25
N SER A 259 14.37 -12.14 14.65
CA SER A 259 14.55 -12.18 13.19
C SER A 259 16.03 -12.24 12.80
N PRO A 260 16.52 -13.28 12.09
CA PRO A 260 17.90 -13.33 11.64
C PRO A 260 18.01 -12.74 10.24
N VAL A 261 18.27 -11.44 10.12
CA VAL A 261 18.70 -10.87 8.84
C VAL A 261 19.87 -9.90 9.06
N LYS A 262 20.98 -10.22 8.35
CA LYS A 262 22.19 -9.43 8.08
C LYS A 262 23.33 -9.50 9.11
N ARG A 263 24.04 -10.63 9.10
CA ARG A 263 25.51 -10.58 9.20
C ARG A 263 26.10 -10.22 7.83
N PRO A 264 27.17 -9.40 7.76
CA PRO A 264 27.81 -9.06 6.50
C PRO A 264 28.41 -10.30 5.84
N VAL A 265 28.24 -10.37 4.52
CA VAL A 265 28.75 -11.42 3.63
C VAL A 265 30.27 -11.51 3.75
N ALA A 266 30.75 -12.58 4.38
CA ALA A 266 32.08 -13.12 4.13
C ALA A 266 31.96 -14.16 3.00
N LEU A 267 32.95 -14.14 2.12
CA LEU A 267 33.15 -14.97 0.92
C LEU A 267 32.76 -16.46 1.06
N PRO A 268 32.43 -17.14 -0.07
CA PRO A 268 31.76 -18.42 -0.05
C PRO A 268 32.70 -19.51 0.47
N HIS A 269 32.45 -19.95 1.69
CA HIS A 269 32.84 -21.30 2.06
C HIS A 269 31.88 -22.25 1.37
N THR A 270 32.45 -23.14 0.57
CA THR A 270 31.80 -24.30 -0.04
C THR A 270 31.01 -25.03 1.04
N GLN A 271 29.74 -24.67 1.18
CA GLN A 271 28.84 -25.33 2.09
C GLN A 271 28.65 -26.73 1.53
N ASP A 272 29.18 -27.70 2.25
CA ASP A 272 29.28 -29.09 1.84
C ASP A 272 27.88 -29.61 1.47
N LEU A 273 27.62 -29.74 0.17
CA LEU A 273 26.31 -30.09 -0.38
C LEU A 273 25.82 -31.44 0.16
N ALA A 274 26.75 -32.33 0.53
CA ALA A 274 26.43 -33.59 1.17
C ALA A 274 25.86 -33.42 2.59
N SER A 275 26.29 -32.38 3.31
CA SER A 275 25.79 -32.04 4.65
C SER A 275 24.40 -31.39 4.59
N SER A 276 24.16 -30.52 3.60
CA SER A 276 22.82 -29.94 3.41
C SER A 276 21.82 -30.97 2.91
N GLU A 277 22.23 -31.89 2.02
CA GLU A 277 21.36 -32.96 1.54
C GLU A 277 21.00 -33.96 2.66
N SER A 278 21.95 -34.31 3.53
CA SER A 278 21.66 -35.18 4.68
C SER A 278 20.71 -34.50 5.67
N GLN A 279 20.89 -33.20 5.93
CA GLN A 279 19.98 -32.42 6.78
C GLN A 279 18.55 -32.33 6.19
N ILE A 280 18.42 -32.15 4.86
CA ILE A 280 17.12 -32.14 4.18
C ILE A 280 16.46 -33.52 4.27
N ARG A 281 17.21 -34.59 4.02
CA ARG A 281 16.70 -35.97 4.16
C ARG A 281 16.24 -36.26 5.58
N ASP A 282 16.99 -35.84 6.59
CA ASP A 282 16.60 -36.02 7.99
C ASP A 282 15.33 -35.23 8.35
N CYS A 283 15.21 -33.99 7.86
CA CYS A 283 13.99 -33.21 8.02
C CYS A 283 12.79 -33.87 7.32
N TYR A 284 12.98 -34.41 6.12
CA TYR A 284 11.94 -35.11 5.37
C TYR A 284 11.56 -36.45 6.03
N ASN A 285 12.52 -37.16 6.60
CA ASN A 285 12.28 -38.39 7.36
C ASN A 285 11.49 -38.10 8.65
N ARG A 286 11.81 -37.02 9.37
CA ARG A 286 11.01 -36.58 10.54
C ARG A 286 9.58 -36.20 10.13
N TYR A 287 9.43 -35.49 9.01
CA TYR A 287 8.13 -35.12 8.48
C TYR A 287 7.30 -36.37 8.11
N THR A 288 7.87 -37.31 7.36
CA THR A 288 7.18 -38.54 6.95
C THR A 288 6.83 -39.45 8.13
N ALA A 289 7.72 -39.56 9.12
CA ALA A 289 7.43 -40.27 10.38
C ALA A 289 6.26 -39.63 11.13
N SER A 290 6.29 -38.31 11.34
CA SER A 290 5.18 -37.60 12.01
C SER A 290 3.84 -37.74 11.29
N ARG A 291 3.87 -37.86 9.95
CA ARG A 291 2.69 -38.06 9.11
C ARG A 291 2.18 -39.50 9.19
N ALA A 292 3.08 -40.49 9.26
CA ALA A 292 2.72 -41.87 9.48
C ALA A 292 2.04 -42.05 10.86
N ASP A 293 2.60 -41.46 11.91
CA ASP A 293 2.03 -41.48 13.26
C ASP A 293 0.63 -40.82 13.30
N ALA A 294 0.46 -39.71 12.58
CA ALA A 294 -0.85 -39.04 12.47
C ALA A 294 -1.90 -39.91 11.72
N VAL A 295 -1.47 -40.64 10.69
CA VAL A 295 -2.34 -41.57 9.94
C VAL A 295 -2.69 -42.79 10.78
N GLU A 296 -1.76 -43.34 11.56
CA GLU A 296 -2.01 -44.42 12.52
C GLU A 296 -2.97 -43.97 13.63
N GLY A 297 -2.78 -42.74 14.13
CA GLY A 297 -3.72 -42.10 15.05
C GLY A 297 -5.13 -41.95 14.47
N LEU A 298 -5.26 -41.63 13.18
CA LEU A 298 -6.57 -41.59 12.51
C LEU A 298 -7.15 -43.00 12.27
N HIS A 299 -6.33 -43.98 11.93
CA HIS A 299 -6.76 -45.36 11.71
C HIS A 299 -7.25 -46.00 13.02
N SER A 300 -6.58 -45.74 14.15
CA SER A 300 -7.04 -46.19 15.47
C SER A 300 -8.36 -45.54 15.91
N LEU A 301 -8.65 -44.30 15.46
CA LEU A 301 -9.95 -43.65 15.66
C LEU A 301 -11.06 -44.20 14.75
N GLN A 302 -10.71 -44.75 13.59
CA GLN A 302 -11.64 -45.35 12.63
C GLN A 302 -11.91 -46.83 12.91
N GLN A 303 -11.13 -47.49 13.76
CA GLN A 303 -11.35 -48.88 14.11
C GLN A 303 -12.54 -48.98 15.11
N PRO A 304 -13.69 -49.57 14.71
CA PRO A 304 -14.79 -49.77 15.64
C PRO A 304 -14.29 -50.71 16.74
N LEU A 305 -14.52 -50.33 17.99
CA LEU A 305 -14.18 -51.12 19.17
C LEU A 305 -14.75 -52.54 18.97
N ALA A 306 -13.89 -53.50 18.63
CA ALA A 306 -14.28 -54.89 18.50
C ALA A 306 -14.85 -55.32 19.84
N THR A 307 -16.16 -55.55 19.87
CA THR A 307 -16.87 -56.15 20.98
C THR A 307 -16.14 -57.42 21.38
N ARG A 308 -15.55 -57.39 22.57
CA ARG A 308 -15.09 -58.56 23.33
C ARG A 308 -16.10 -59.70 23.13
N PRO A 309 -15.69 -60.88 22.62
CA PRO A 309 -16.61 -62.00 22.50
C PRO A 309 -16.93 -62.48 23.92
N GLU A 310 -18.14 -62.21 24.38
CA GLU A 310 -18.77 -63.03 25.41
C GLU A 310 -19.05 -64.41 24.79
N ASN A 311 -18.73 -65.44 25.55
CA ASN A 311 -18.93 -66.85 25.21
C ASN A 311 -20.39 -67.13 24.80
N PRO A 312 -20.65 -67.89 23.74
CA PRO A 312 -22.00 -68.33 23.42
C PRO A 312 -22.27 -69.69 24.07
N ASP A 313 -23.24 -69.76 24.97
CA ASP A 313 -23.99 -70.99 25.25
C ASP A 313 -25.40 -70.61 25.73
N GLY A 314 -26.41 -70.89 24.91
CA GLY A 314 -27.83 -70.82 25.27
C GLY A 314 -28.76 -70.35 24.14
N PRO A 315 -29.62 -71.22 23.56
CA PRO A 315 -30.51 -70.90 22.43
C PRO A 315 -31.95 -70.53 22.85
N ASP A 316 -32.69 -70.02 21.85
CA ASP A 316 -34.14 -69.75 21.78
C ASP A 316 -34.61 -68.47 22.50
N HIS A 317 -35.37 -67.54 21.91
CA HIS A 317 -36.56 -67.71 21.07
C HIS A 317 -36.87 -66.39 20.29
N ASP A 318 -37.43 -66.56 19.10
CA ASP A 318 -38.47 -65.75 18.46
C ASP A 318 -38.20 -64.33 17.90
N ARG A 319 -38.28 -64.31 16.58
CA ARG A 319 -38.71 -63.21 15.73
C ARG A 319 -40.08 -62.68 16.18
N ASN A 320 -40.22 -61.37 16.37
CA ASN A 320 -41.30 -60.63 15.71
C ASN A 320 -41.12 -59.11 15.73
N ILE A 321 -41.67 -58.53 14.68
CA ILE A 321 -41.59 -57.15 14.19
C ILE A 321 -42.28 -56.17 15.15
N ALA A 322 -41.67 -55.02 15.40
CA ALA A 322 -42.37 -53.80 15.84
C ALA A 322 -41.67 -52.54 15.31
N ILE A 323 -42.21 -51.98 14.23
CA ILE A 323 -42.00 -50.58 13.83
C ILE A 323 -42.92 -49.73 14.72
N GLN A 324 -42.39 -49.04 15.73
CA GLN A 324 -42.91 -47.77 16.29
C GLN A 324 -41.72 -46.99 16.88
N LYS A 325 -41.28 -45.90 16.24
CA LYS A 325 -41.68 -44.50 16.48
C LYS A 325 -41.06 -43.89 17.76
N ALA A 326 -40.08 -43.03 17.51
CA ALA A 326 -39.60 -41.91 18.33
C ALA A 326 -39.22 -42.20 19.80
N SER A 327 -37.91 -42.33 20.04
CA SER A 327 -37.31 -41.83 21.28
C SER A 327 -36.07 -41.01 20.93
N SER A 328 -36.17 -39.71 21.17
CA SER A 328 -35.07 -38.78 21.38
C SER A 328 -34.04 -39.37 22.36
N GLY A 329 -32.92 -39.88 21.82
CA GLY A 329 -31.84 -40.50 22.58
C GLY A 329 -30.49 -39.91 22.20
N HIS A 330 -30.10 -38.87 22.95
CA HIS A 330 -28.71 -38.46 23.25
C HIS A 330 -27.76 -38.04 22.10
N PRO A 331 -27.70 -36.74 21.75
CA PRO A 331 -26.49 -36.15 21.14
C PRO A 331 -25.30 -36.03 22.13
N LYS A 332 -25.45 -36.45 23.39
CA LYS A 332 -24.47 -36.22 24.47
C LYS A 332 -23.20 -37.08 24.38
N LEU A 333 -23.23 -38.22 23.67
CA LEU A 333 -22.05 -39.07 23.47
C LEU A 333 -21.11 -38.52 22.39
N LEU A 334 -21.66 -37.90 21.34
CA LEU A 334 -20.88 -37.25 20.27
C LEU A 334 -20.08 -36.05 20.79
N THR A 335 -20.63 -35.28 21.73
CA THR A 335 -19.90 -34.17 22.34
C THR A 335 -18.77 -34.65 23.24
N ALA A 336 -18.95 -35.77 23.96
CA ALA A 336 -17.90 -36.33 24.82
C ALA A 336 -16.74 -36.95 24.02
N SER A 337 -17.02 -37.55 22.86
CA SER A 337 -15.99 -38.07 21.94
C SER A 337 -15.24 -36.98 21.18
N LEU A 338 -15.79 -35.77 21.04
CA LEU A 338 -15.15 -34.64 20.35
C LEU A 338 -14.27 -33.78 21.28
N LEU A 339 -14.45 -33.85 22.60
CA LEU A 339 -13.69 -33.05 23.57
C LEU A 339 -12.16 -33.24 23.46
N PRO A 340 -11.61 -34.45 23.30
CA PRO A 340 -10.16 -34.63 23.15
C PRO A 340 -9.60 -34.03 21.85
N HIS A 341 -10.43 -33.91 20.81
CA HIS A 341 -10.03 -33.42 19.48
C HIS A 341 -10.23 -31.91 19.30
N LEU A 342 -10.88 -31.25 20.25
CA LEU A 342 -11.16 -29.81 20.21
C LEU A 342 -9.86 -28.98 20.28
N SER A 343 -8.86 -29.46 21.03
CA SER A 343 -7.53 -28.84 21.09
C SER A 343 -6.81 -28.90 19.73
N HIS A 344 -6.91 -30.02 19.02
CA HIS A 344 -6.35 -30.19 17.68
C HIS A 344 -7.06 -29.32 16.66
N LEU A 345 -8.39 -29.23 16.72
CA LEU A 345 -9.17 -28.37 15.83
C LEU A 345 -8.94 -26.88 16.12
N ALA A 346 -8.80 -26.49 17.39
CA ALA A 346 -8.42 -25.14 17.75
C ALA A 346 -7.00 -24.81 17.24
N ARG A 347 -6.06 -25.75 17.34
CA ARG A 347 -4.69 -25.60 16.83
C ARG A 347 -4.66 -25.51 15.30
N SER A 348 -5.47 -26.30 14.59
CA SER A 348 -5.55 -26.20 13.12
C SER A 348 -6.11 -24.85 12.70
N HIS A 349 -7.17 -24.38 13.37
CA HIS A 349 -7.75 -23.06 13.12
C HIS A 349 -6.75 -21.92 13.39
N THR A 350 -5.95 -22.00 14.47
CA THR A 350 -4.89 -21.00 14.71
C THR A 350 -3.82 -21.05 13.62
N ASN A 351 -3.43 -22.25 13.17
CA ASN A 351 -2.44 -22.40 12.12
C ASN A 351 -2.94 -21.87 10.77
N GLU A 352 -4.20 -22.13 10.42
CA GLU A 352 -4.84 -21.57 9.23
C GLU A 352 -4.85 -20.04 9.27
N ARG A 353 -5.18 -19.45 10.44
CA ARG A 353 -5.16 -18.01 10.62
C ARG A 353 -3.74 -17.42 10.49
N LEU A 354 -2.74 -18.11 11.04
CA LEU A 354 -1.34 -17.69 10.92
C LEU A 354 -0.84 -17.78 9.47
N MET A 355 -1.15 -18.87 8.76
CA MET A 355 -0.83 -18.96 7.33
C MET A 355 -1.51 -17.87 6.52
N LEU A 356 -2.80 -17.59 6.77
CA LEU A 356 -3.49 -16.49 6.09
C LEU A 356 -2.80 -15.15 6.35
N LEU A 357 -2.42 -14.88 7.60
CA LEU A 357 -1.69 -13.66 7.95
C LEU A 357 -0.33 -13.57 7.25
N GLU A 358 0.40 -14.68 7.18
CA GLU A 358 1.68 -14.77 6.47
C GLU A 358 1.50 -14.55 4.96
N THR A 359 0.49 -15.16 4.34
CA THR A 359 0.21 -14.97 2.91
C THR A 359 -0.14 -13.53 2.58
N VAL A 360 -0.95 -12.87 3.42
CA VAL A 360 -1.30 -11.45 3.26
C VAL A 360 -0.07 -10.57 3.46
N TYR A 361 0.78 -10.88 4.43
CA TYR A 361 2.03 -10.17 4.66
C TYR A 361 2.96 -10.28 3.45
N LEU A 362 3.18 -11.49 2.93
CA LEU A 362 4.02 -11.72 1.75
C LEU A 362 3.46 -11.05 0.50
N GLN A 363 2.14 -11.05 0.33
CA GLN A 363 1.48 -10.35 -0.77
C GLN A 363 1.71 -8.84 -0.68
N ASN A 364 1.55 -8.25 0.51
CA ASN A 364 1.82 -6.83 0.72
C ASN A 364 3.29 -6.49 0.49
N GLN A 365 4.20 -7.38 0.91
CA GLN A 365 5.63 -7.21 0.68
C GLN A 365 5.97 -7.28 -0.82
N MET A 366 5.35 -8.22 -1.56
CA MET A 366 5.51 -8.33 -3.01
C MET A 366 4.98 -7.08 -3.72
N SER A 367 3.78 -6.60 -3.37
CA SER A 367 3.22 -5.39 -3.98
C SER A 367 4.06 -4.14 -3.69
N SER A 368 4.62 -4.04 -2.49
CA SER A 368 5.52 -2.95 -2.14
C SER A 368 6.83 -3.03 -2.92
N ALA A 369 7.40 -4.23 -3.08
CA ALA A 369 8.58 -4.44 -3.92
C ALA A 369 8.29 -4.08 -5.38
N ASP A 370 7.16 -4.52 -5.93
CA ASP A 370 6.73 -4.19 -7.29
C ASP A 370 6.58 -2.68 -7.50
N GLU A 371 5.99 -1.97 -6.52
CA GLU A 371 5.88 -0.51 -6.55
C GLU A 371 7.28 0.14 -6.58
N THR A 372 8.19 -0.27 -5.69
CA THR A 372 9.56 0.25 -5.68
C THR A 372 10.33 -0.03 -6.96
N ILE A 373 10.14 -1.21 -7.57
CA ILE A 373 10.73 -1.55 -8.87
C ILE A 373 10.15 -0.64 -9.94
N SER A 374 8.82 -0.47 -9.98
CA SER A 374 8.15 0.39 -10.97
C SER A 374 8.59 1.85 -10.87
N ASP A 375 8.80 2.36 -9.66
CA ASP A 375 9.28 3.71 -9.42
C ASP A 375 10.75 3.86 -9.81
N SER A 376 11.58 2.85 -9.51
CA SER A 376 12.98 2.83 -9.94
C SER A 376 13.09 2.80 -11.47
N LEU A 377 12.24 2.03 -12.15
CA LEU A 377 12.18 1.98 -13.62
C LEU A 377 11.67 3.30 -14.19
N ALA A 378 10.65 3.91 -13.58
CA ALA A 378 10.17 5.23 -14.00
C ALA A 378 11.28 6.28 -13.90
N ARG A 379 12.03 6.28 -12.78
CA ARG A 379 13.18 7.18 -12.59
C ARG A 379 14.28 6.94 -13.61
N LEU A 380 14.64 5.67 -13.86
CA LEU A 380 15.63 5.34 -14.88
C LEU A 380 15.14 5.71 -16.29
N ALA A 381 13.85 5.56 -16.58
CA ALA A 381 13.25 5.99 -17.84
C ALA A 381 13.35 7.52 -17.99
N ASP A 382 13.06 8.28 -16.93
CA ASP A 382 13.16 9.74 -16.94
C ASP A 382 14.61 10.25 -17.04
N GLU A 383 15.57 9.51 -16.47
CA GLU A 383 17.01 9.77 -16.60
C GLU A 383 17.55 9.34 -17.98
N SER A 384 16.94 8.35 -18.62
CA SER A 384 17.34 7.88 -19.94
C SER A 384 16.68 8.71 -21.05
N HIS A 385 17.47 9.42 -21.84
CA HIS A 385 16.96 10.12 -23.03
C HIS A 385 16.59 9.18 -24.20
N LEU A 386 16.74 7.87 -24.01
CA LEU A 386 16.50 6.84 -25.04
C LEU A 386 15.10 6.22 -24.94
N LEU A 387 14.42 6.36 -23.80
CA LEU A 387 13.09 5.80 -23.58
C LEU A 387 12.02 6.90 -23.58
N PRO A 388 10.78 6.59 -24.01
CA PRO A 388 9.65 7.49 -23.83
C PRO A 388 9.41 7.76 -22.34
N SER A 389 9.43 9.05 -21.96
CA SER A 389 9.26 9.48 -20.56
C SER A 389 7.93 8.96 -19.99
N GLY A 390 7.97 8.41 -18.76
CA GLY A 390 6.79 7.88 -18.08
C GLY A 390 6.42 6.41 -18.38
N SER A 391 7.23 5.66 -19.13
CA SER A 391 7.03 4.23 -19.35
C SER A 391 7.39 3.38 -18.12
N ARG A 392 6.39 2.91 -17.38
CA ARG A 392 6.55 1.97 -16.23
C ARG A 392 6.61 0.49 -16.63
N ALA A 393 6.21 0.15 -17.86
CA ALA A 393 6.14 -1.23 -18.32
C ALA A 393 7.52 -1.74 -18.76
N ILE A 394 7.83 -3.01 -18.50
CA ILE A 394 9.10 -3.66 -18.87
C ILE A 394 9.16 -4.00 -20.37
N GLU A 395 8.04 -4.26 -21.01
CA GLU A 395 7.99 -4.58 -22.45
C GLU A 395 8.65 -3.53 -23.38
N PRO A 396 8.37 -2.22 -23.25
CA PRO A 396 9.03 -1.20 -24.07
C PRO A 396 10.54 -1.07 -23.80
N TRP A 397 11.02 -1.48 -22.62
CA TRP A 397 12.47 -1.56 -22.36
C TRP A 397 13.10 -2.63 -23.23
N GLY A 398 12.47 -3.79 -23.34
CA GLY A 398 12.96 -4.89 -24.16
C GLY A 398 13.05 -4.52 -25.64
N THR A 399 12.05 -3.83 -26.18
CA THR A 399 12.07 -3.42 -27.59
C THR A 399 13.16 -2.37 -27.86
N VAL A 400 13.30 -1.38 -26.98
CA VAL A 400 14.31 -0.33 -27.15
C VAL A 400 15.73 -0.87 -26.98
N VAL A 401 15.95 -1.82 -26.06
CA VAL A 401 17.25 -2.50 -25.94
C VAL A 401 17.60 -3.24 -27.22
N ASN A 402 16.66 -4.01 -27.79
CA ASN A 402 16.90 -4.73 -29.04
C ASN A 402 17.19 -3.78 -30.22
N GLU A 403 16.48 -2.65 -30.30
CA GLU A 403 16.72 -1.62 -31.32
C GLU A 403 18.10 -0.94 -31.16
N LEU A 404 18.51 -0.66 -29.92
CA LEU A 404 19.82 -0.09 -29.62
C LEU A 404 20.95 -1.08 -29.90
N GLU A 405 20.77 -2.35 -29.57
CA GLU A 405 21.71 -3.41 -29.91
C GLU A 405 21.88 -3.53 -31.43
N ALA A 406 20.78 -3.52 -32.19
CA ALA A 406 20.83 -3.53 -33.65
C ALA A 406 21.60 -2.31 -34.19
N ARG A 407 21.29 -1.10 -33.73
CA ARG A 407 22.00 0.14 -34.14
C ARG A 407 23.48 0.13 -33.77
N ASN A 408 23.84 -0.38 -32.59
CA ASN A 408 25.23 -0.49 -32.17
C ASN A 408 25.99 -1.51 -33.02
N LEU A 409 25.36 -2.62 -33.39
CA LEU A 409 25.95 -3.60 -34.30
C LEU A 409 26.19 -2.99 -35.70
N GLU A 410 25.23 -2.24 -36.23
CA GLU A 410 25.40 -1.53 -37.51
C GLU A 410 26.53 -0.50 -37.44
N SER A 411 26.55 0.34 -36.39
CA SER A 411 27.59 1.37 -36.22
C SER A 411 28.99 0.78 -36.02
N THR A 412 29.10 -0.35 -35.28
CA THR A 412 30.39 -1.04 -35.11
C THR A 412 30.84 -1.70 -36.42
N GLN A 413 29.93 -2.26 -37.21
CA GLN A 413 30.25 -2.77 -38.55
C GLN A 413 30.75 -1.65 -39.47
N GLU A 414 30.05 -0.52 -39.53
CA GLU A 414 30.46 0.64 -40.33
C GLU A 414 31.84 1.17 -39.90
N CYS A 415 32.07 1.27 -38.58
CA CYS A 415 33.37 1.67 -38.05
C CYS A 415 34.48 0.67 -38.41
N LEU A 416 34.19 -0.63 -38.38
CA LEU A 416 35.14 -1.67 -38.76
C LEU A 416 35.46 -1.61 -40.26
N GLU A 417 34.46 -1.42 -41.11
CA GLU A 417 34.63 -1.25 -42.56
C GLU A 417 35.45 0.00 -42.89
N SER A 418 35.14 1.13 -42.24
CA SER A 418 35.91 2.37 -42.35
C SER A 418 37.36 2.18 -41.91
N SER A 419 37.58 1.48 -40.78
CA SER A 419 38.94 1.15 -40.32
C SER A 419 39.70 0.27 -41.31
N ARG A 420 39.03 -0.71 -41.93
CA ARG A 420 39.62 -1.58 -42.96
C ARG A 420 39.96 -0.79 -44.22
N ALA A 421 39.08 0.11 -44.65
CA ALA A 421 39.36 1.00 -45.78
C ALA A 421 40.58 1.90 -45.50
N ASN A 422 40.68 2.44 -44.28
CA ASN A 422 41.84 3.24 -43.87
C ASN A 422 43.13 2.43 -43.82
N ILE A 423 43.09 1.21 -43.29
CA ILE A 423 44.24 0.29 -43.29
C ILE A 423 44.66 -0.02 -44.73
N ASN A 424 43.72 -0.34 -45.61
CA ASN A 424 44.00 -0.60 -47.03
C ASN A 424 44.62 0.64 -47.71
N ASN A 425 44.12 1.85 -47.42
CA ASN A 425 44.72 3.08 -47.91
C ASN A 425 46.17 3.24 -47.42
N ILE A 426 46.43 3.02 -46.13
CA ILE A 426 47.78 3.08 -45.57
C ILE A 426 48.70 2.03 -46.22
N THR A 427 48.24 0.79 -46.40
CA THR A 427 49.05 -0.26 -47.06
C THR A 427 49.36 0.12 -48.50
N THR A 428 48.42 0.70 -49.26
CA THR A 428 48.71 1.16 -50.63
C THR A 428 49.75 2.28 -50.65
N ILE A 429 49.73 3.20 -49.67
CA ILE A 429 50.74 4.26 -49.54
C ILE A 429 52.11 3.64 -49.23
N VAL A 430 52.18 2.69 -48.30
CA VAL A 430 53.43 1.99 -47.96
C VAL A 430 53.99 1.22 -49.16
N ASP A 431 53.14 0.53 -49.93
CA ASP A 431 53.54 -0.18 -51.14
C ASP A 431 54.09 0.78 -52.19
N LEU A 432 53.43 1.93 -52.41
CA LEU A 432 53.93 2.99 -53.31
C LEU A 432 55.28 3.54 -52.85
N CYS A 433 55.47 3.79 -51.55
CA CYS A 433 56.75 4.21 -50.99
C CYS A 433 57.84 3.14 -51.20
N SER A 434 57.49 1.85 -51.05
CA SER A 434 58.42 0.73 -51.27
C SER A 434 58.81 0.57 -52.75
N LEU A 435 57.89 0.86 -53.68
CA LEU A 435 58.18 0.88 -55.11
C LEU A 435 59.09 2.07 -55.44
N HIS A 436 58.84 3.24 -54.85
CA HIS A 436 59.69 4.40 -55.04
C HIS A 436 61.12 4.15 -54.53
N SER A 437 61.29 3.50 -53.37
CA SER A 437 62.62 3.14 -52.88
C SER A 437 63.33 2.16 -53.82
N LYS A 438 62.63 1.12 -54.32
CA LYS A 438 63.20 0.18 -55.29
C LYS A 438 63.60 0.84 -56.62
N VAL A 439 62.85 1.84 -57.08
CA VAL A 439 63.20 2.61 -58.29
C VAL A 439 64.45 3.47 -58.04
N LEU A 440 64.56 4.09 -56.86
CA LEU A 440 65.74 4.87 -56.48
C LEU A 440 67.00 4.00 -56.36
N ASP A 441 66.87 2.76 -55.89
CA ASP A 441 67.99 1.80 -55.79
C ASP A 441 68.42 1.20 -57.15
N SER A 442 67.63 1.39 -58.21
CA SER A 442 67.87 0.82 -59.55
C SER A 442 68.56 1.77 -60.55
N LYS A 443 68.95 2.97 -60.12
CA LYS A 443 69.78 3.93 -60.85
C LYS A 443 71.17 4.00 -60.25
#